data_AF-A0A933GJK6-F1
#
_entry.id   AF-A0A933GJK6-F1
#
_cell.length_a   1.000
_cell.length_b   1.000
_cell.length_c   1.000
_cell.angle_alpha   90.00
_cell.angle_beta   90.00
_cell.angle_gamma   90.00
#
_symmetry.space_group_name_H-M   'P 1'
#
loop_
_entity.id
_entity.type
_entity.pdbx_description
1 polymer ?
#
loop_
_entity_poly.entity_id
_entity_poly.type
_entity_poly.pdbx_seq_one_letter_code
_entity_poly.pdbx_strand_id
1 'polypeptide(L)'
;MGAPLKVQELGHVSLFVRDLDASIRFYRDLLGLRDVGRGKNGKIAFFSAGPHHHDLSIEVARADGPERPKGAPGLYHIAFKVGESRNALEEARRWVEAHGPTPFGEMTARESASFSIHDPDGHEIELYVDLRAGGPPA
;
A
#
# COMPACT_ATOMS: atom_id res chain seq x y z
N MET A 1 -5.80 -18.79 -20.79
CA MET A 1 -5.99 -17.59 -19.95
C MET A 1 -6.27 -18.06 -18.54
N GLY A 2 -5.59 -17.50 -17.54
CA GLY A 2 -5.78 -17.86 -16.13
C GLY A 2 -7.15 -17.43 -15.60
N ALA A 3 -7.45 -17.79 -14.36
CA ALA A 3 -8.68 -17.34 -13.70
C ALA A 3 -8.69 -15.80 -13.53
N PRO A 4 -9.87 -15.16 -13.49
CA PRO A 4 -9.97 -13.73 -13.24
C PRO A 4 -9.31 -13.33 -11.92
N LEU A 5 -8.61 -12.19 -11.94
CA LEU A 5 -8.10 -11.57 -10.73
C LEU A 5 -9.25 -11.32 -9.75
N LYS A 6 -9.07 -11.77 -8.51
CA LYS A 6 -10.03 -11.55 -7.42
C LYS A 6 -9.32 -10.92 -6.23
N VAL A 7 -9.71 -9.69 -5.91
CA VAL A 7 -9.30 -9.02 -4.67
C VAL A 7 -9.90 -9.78 -3.48
N GLN A 8 -9.07 -10.02 -2.46
CA GLN A 8 -9.48 -10.68 -1.23
C GLN A 8 -9.91 -9.66 -0.16
N GLU A 9 -9.15 -8.58 -0.01
CA GLU A 9 -9.40 -7.53 0.98
C GLU A 9 -8.79 -6.19 0.52
N LEU A 10 -9.34 -5.10 1.04
CA LEU A 10 -8.63 -3.83 1.13
C LEU A 10 -7.52 -3.97 2.17
N GLY A 11 -6.27 -3.71 1.79
CA GLY A 11 -5.12 -3.87 2.67
C GLY A 11 -4.80 -2.60 3.46
N HIS A 12 -4.35 -1.56 2.76
CA HIS A 12 -4.01 -0.28 3.40
C HIS A 12 -4.24 0.90 2.46
N VAL A 13 -4.40 2.08 3.06
CA VAL A 13 -4.36 3.36 2.36
C VAL A 13 -3.06 4.06 2.71
N SER A 14 -2.39 4.63 1.72
CA SER A 14 -1.22 5.47 1.92
C SER A 14 -1.53 6.92 1.59
N LEU A 15 -1.10 7.83 2.45
CA LEU A 15 -1.27 9.27 2.26
C LEU A 15 0.08 9.98 2.23
N PHE A 16 0.21 10.94 1.33
CA PHE A 16 1.22 11.97 1.49
C PHE A 16 0.74 13.01 2.51
N VAL A 17 1.64 13.39 3.41
CA VAL A 17 1.41 14.42 4.43
C VAL A 17 2.51 15.49 4.39
N ARG A 18 2.17 16.70 4.83
CA ARG A 18 3.11 17.84 4.90
C ARG A 18 4.04 17.76 6.11
N ASP A 19 3.51 17.34 7.25
CA ASP A 19 4.19 17.30 8.53
C ASP A 19 3.90 15.94 9.16
N LEU A 20 4.92 15.08 9.19
CA LEU A 20 4.77 13.71 9.68
C LEU A 20 4.41 13.68 11.16
N ASP A 21 5.04 14.53 11.97
CA ASP A 21 4.85 14.53 13.42
C ASP A 21 3.46 15.04 13.79
N ALA A 22 2.97 16.07 13.10
CA ALA A 22 1.60 16.55 13.25
C ALA A 22 0.58 15.48 12.87
N SER A 23 0.80 14.78 11.75
CA SER A 23 -0.07 13.68 11.33
C SER A 23 0.00 12.48 12.27
N ILE A 24 1.17 12.10 12.79
CA ILE A 24 1.31 11.03 13.79
C ILE A 24 0.47 11.37 15.03
N ARG A 25 0.57 12.59 15.56
CA ARG A 25 -0.24 13.02 16.71
C ARG A 25 -1.73 12.93 16.40
N PHE A 26 -2.15 13.35 15.21
CA PHE A 26 -3.56 13.24 14.80
C PHE A 26 -4.05 11.78 14.76
N TYR A 27 -3.36 10.90 14.04
CA TYR A 27 -3.81 9.52 13.86
C TYR A 27 -3.66 8.67 15.13
N ARG A 28 -2.56 8.82 15.87
CA ARG A 28 -2.30 8.07 17.09
C ARG A 28 -3.01 8.64 18.31
N ASP A 29 -2.81 9.93 18.59
CA ASP A 29 -3.22 10.51 19.87
C ASP A 29 -4.68 10.97 19.84
N LEU A 30 -5.15 11.54 18.73
CA LEU A 30 -6.54 12.00 18.61
C LEU A 30 -7.49 10.88 18.16
N LEU A 31 -7.12 10.12 17.12
CA LEU A 31 -7.99 9.06 16.59
C LEU A 31 -7.76 7.69 17.24
N GLY A 32 -6.70 7.51 18.02
CA GLY A 32 -6.44 6.27 18.77
C GLY A 32 -5.94 5.12 17.90
N LEU A 33 -5.47 5.36 16.67
CA LEU A 33 -4.89 4.30 15.85
C LEU A 33 -3.60 3.78 16.48
N ARG A 34 -3.42 2.46 16.45
CA ARG A 34 -2.23 1.82 17.00
C ARG A 34 -1.04 2.10 16.10
N ASP A 35 -0.02 2.74 16.65
CA ASP A 35 1.27 2.93 15.99
C ASP A 35 2.00 1.58 15.89
N VAL A 36 2.29 1.14 14.67
CA VAL A 36 2.94 -0.16 14.40
C VAL A 36 4.36 -0.01 13.87
N GLY A 37 4.87 1.22 13.80
CA GLY A 37 6.28 1.48 13.54
C GLY A 37 6.56 2.49 12.42
N ARG A 38 7.82 2.49 11.99
CA ARG A 38 8.39 3.45 11.04
C ARG A 38 9.17 2.73 9.94
N GLY A 39 9.25 3.34 8.77
CA GLY A 39 10.05 2.87 7.64
C GLY A 39 10.82 4.00 6.96
N LYS A 40 11.49 3.71 5.84
CA LYS A 40 12.21 4.69 5.00
C LYS A 40 13.04 5.70 5.81
N ASN A 41 13.84 5.22 6.76
CA ASN A 41 14.64 6.04 7.69
C ASN A 41 13.81 7.08 8.46
N GLY A 42 12.63 6.67 8.95
CA GLY A 42 11.73 7.52 9.73
C GLY A 42 10.82 8.43 8.92
N LYS A 43 10.83 8.34 7.58
CA LYS A 43 10.01 9.21 6.70
C LYS A 43 8.59 8.72 6.47
N ILE A 44 8.29 7.48 6.86
CA ILE A 44 6.96 6.89 6.79
C ILE A 44 6.57 6.32 8.16
N ALA A 45 5.31 6.52 8.54
CA ALA A 45 4.69 5.94 9.73
C ALA A 45 3.54 5.03 9.33
N PHE A 46 3.35 3.96 10.10
CA PHE A 46 2.33 2.95 9.85
C PHE A 46 1.40 2.85 11.06
N PHE A 47 0.10 2.70 10.79
CA PHE A 47 -0.95 2.59 11.79
C PHE A 47 -1.88 1.44 11.50
N SER A 48 -2.38 0.81 12.54
CA SER A 48 -3.36 -0.28 12.48
C SER A 48 -4.64 0.10 13.21
N ALA A 49 -5.78 -0.17 12.58
CA ALA A 49 -7.13 -0.04 13.10
C ALA A 49 -7.72 -1.39 13.54
N GLY A 50 -6.98 -2.50 13.38
CA GLY A 50 -7.47 -3.82 13.71
C GLY A 50 -6.43 -4.93 13.54
N PRO A 51 -6.77 -6.04 12.85
CA PRO A 51 -5.92 -7.23 12.79
C PRO A 51 -4.80 -7.14 11.74
N HIS A 52 -4.92 -6.23 10.77
CA HIS A 52 -3.92 -6.05 9.73
C HIS A 52 -2.63 -5.47 10.32
N HIS A 53 -1.49 -5.83 9.71
CA HIS A 53 -0.18 -5.29 10.09
C HIS A 53 -0.22 -3.76 10.10
N HIS A 54 -0.86 -3.15 9.11
CA HIS A 54 -1.23 -1.74 9.08
C HIS A 54 -2.41 -1.55 8.13
N ASP A 55 -3.23 -0.54 8.40
CA ASP A 55 -4.39 -0.13 7.61
C ASP A 55 -4.15 1.26 6.97
N LEU A 56 -3.28 2.06 7.59
CA LEU A 56 -2.90 3.38 7.14
C LEU A 56 -1.38 3.53 7.16
N SER A 57 -0.83 4.10 6.09
CA SER A 57 0.52 4.65 6.10
C SER A 57 0.50 6.13 5.73
N ILE A 58 1.42 6.90 6.33
CA ILE A 58 1.61 8.31 6.02
C ILE A 58 3.08 8.57 5.73
N GLU A 59 3.37 9.25 4.62
CA GLU A 59 4.73 9.57 4.18
C GLU A 59 4.87 11.06 3.94
N VAL A 60 6.02 11.62 4.32
CA VAL A 60 6.34 13.00 3.95
C VAL A 60 6.52 13.09 2.45
N ALA A 61 5.71 13.95 1.88
CA ALA A 61 5.66 14.21 0.47
C ALA A 61 6.99 14.88 0.01
N ARG A 62 7.66 14.33 -1.01
CA ARG A 62 8.88 14.87 -1.66
C ARG A 62 8.58 16.14 -2.46
N ALA A 63 9.41 17.17 -2.29
CA ALA A 63 9.17 18.49 -2.87
C ALA A 63 9.58 18.65 -4.36
N ASP A 64 10.22 17.65 -4.99
CA ASP A 64 10.96 17.88 -6.24
C ASP A 64 10.35 17.14 -7.45
N GLY A 65 9.77 17.87 -8.43
CA GLY A 65 9.31 17.34 -9.74
C GLY A 65 8.22 18.18 -10.46
N PRO A 66 8.08 18.10 -11.80
CA PRO A 66 7.25 19.01 -12.62
C PRO A 66 5.76 18.63 -12.79
N GLU A 67 5.33 17.44 -12.34
CA GLU A 67 3.92 17.04 -12.22
C GLU A 67 3.45 17.25 -10.77
N ARG A 68 2.13 17.11 -10.47
CA ARG A 68 1.55 17.28 -9.10
C ARG A 68 2.61 16.88 -8.09
N PRO A 69 3.17 17.82 -7.30
CA PRO A 69 4.40 17.55 -6.58
C PRO A 69 4.16 16.27 -5.79
N LYS A 70 5.08 15.30 -5.91
CA LYS A 70 5.06 14.03 -5.17
C LYS A 70 5.11 14.34 -3.66
N GLY A 71 4.15 15.06 -3.09
CA GLY A 71 4.45 16.33 -2.40
C GLY A 71 3.22 17.07 -1.83
N ALA A 72 2.09 17.07 -2.53
CA ALA A 72 0.85 17.66 -2.00
C ALA A 72 0.16 16.67 -1.04
N PRO A 73 -0.41 17.11 0.10
CA PRO A 73 -1.29 16.27 0.89
C PRO A 73 -2.35 15.62 0.03
N GLY A 74 -2.54 14.31 0.19
CA GLY A 74 -3.51 13.59 -0.60
C GLY A 74 -3.25 12.10 -0.62
N LEU A 75 -4.12 11.38 -1.31
CA LEU A 75 -3.98 9.96 -1.55
C LEU A 75 -2.66 9.71 -2.30
N TYR A 76 -1.81 8.86 -1.72
CA TYR A 76 -0.66 8.31 -2.41
C TYR A 76 -1.11 7.06 -3.17
N HIS A 77 -1.51 6.01 -2.47
CA HIS A 77 -2.00 4.78 -3.09
C HIS A 77 -3.01 4.03 -2.22
N ILE A 78 -3.75 3.12 -2.86
CA ILE A 78 -4.64 2.16 -2.21
C ILE A 78 -4.08 0.77 -2.49
N ALA A 79 -4.00 -0.08 -1.47
CA ALA A 79 -3.50 -1.44 -1.61
C ALA A 79 -4.61 -2.49 -1.47
N PHE A 80 -4.59 -3.49 -2.33
CA PHE A 80 -5.49 -4.65 -2.28
C PHE A 80 -4.69 -5.95 -2.18
N LYS A 81 -5.09 -6.83 -1.26
CA LYS A 81 -4.53 -8.18 -1.17
C LYS A 81 -5.14 -9.04 -2.27
N VAL A 82 -4.29 -9.73 -3.02
CA VAL A 82 -4.70 -10.62 -4.12
C VAL A 82 -4.36 -12.09 -3.88
N GLY A 83 -3.71 -12.40 -2.75
CA GLY A 83 -3.38 -13.76 -2.38
C GLY A 83 -2.37 -13.87 -1.24
N GLU A 84 -1.91 -15.11 -1.04
CA GLU A 84 -1.00 -15.51 0.05
C GLU A 84 0.25 -16.24 -0.47
N SER A 85 0.53 -16.11 -1.77
CA SER A 85 1.68 -16.74 -2.41
C SER A 85 2.24 -15.87 -3.53
N ARG A 86 3.54 -16.04 -3.82
CA ARG A 86 4.18 -15.38 -4.96
C ARG A 86 3.54 -15.76 -6.28
N ASN A 87 3.09 -17.01 -6.42
CA ASN A 87 2.38 -17.45 -7.62
C ASN A 87 1.06 -16.69 -7.82
N ALA A 88 0.29 -16.44 -6.76
CA ALA A 88 -0.92 -15.63 -6.85
C ALA A 88 -0.62 -14.19 -7.33
N LEU A 89 0.50 -13.61 -6.88
CA LEU A 89 0.93 -12.28 -7.35
C LEU A 89 1.33 -12.32 -8.84
N GLU A 90 2.05 -13.35 -9.28
CA GLU A 90 2.41 -13.53 -10.69
C GLU A 90 1.17 -13.74 -11.58
N GLU A 91 0.18 -14.49 -11.11
CA GLU A 91 -1.11 -14.64 -11.80
C GLU A 91 -1.85 -13.32 -11.91
N ALA A 92 -1.90 -12.53 -10.83
CA ALA A 92 -2.47 -11.19 -10.84
C ALA A 92 -1.76 -10.27 -11.83
N ARG A 93 -0.42 -10.32 -11.88
CA ARG A 93 0.39 -9.55 -12.83
C ARG A 93 0.05 -9.91 -14.28
N ARG A 94 0.08 -11.20 -14.61
CA ARG A 94 -0.28 -11.68 -15.96
C ARG A 94 -1.70 -11.28 -16.34
N TRP A 95 -2.63 -11.30 -15.38
CA TRP A 95 -4.00 -10.88 -15.60
C TRP A 95 -4.08 -9.39 -15.96
N VAL A 96 -3.47 -8.50 -15.17
CA VAL A 96 -3.56 -7.05 -15.46
C VAL A 96 -2.84 -6.68 -16.75
N GLU A 97 -1.67 -7.26 -17.05
CA GLU A 97 -0.93 -7.02 -18.30
C GLU A 97 -1.76 -7.42 -19.52
N ALA A 98 -2.48 -8.55 -19.44
CA ALA A 98 -3.36 -9.02 -20.52
C ALA A 98 -4.59 -8.11 -20.75
N HIS A 99 -4.93 -7.23 -19.81
CA HIS A 99 -6.11 -6.36 -19.86
C HIS A 99 -5.77 -4.85 -19.96
N GLY A 100 -4.49 -4.50 -20.13
CA GLY A 100 -4.07 -3.13 -20.47
C GLY A 100 -3.19 -2.41 -19.44
N PRO A 101 -3.47 -2.48 -18.12
CA PRO A 101 -2.60 -1.84 -17.13
C PRO A 101 -1.15 -2.32 -17.21
N THR A 102 -0.20 -1.38 -17.09
CA THR A 102 1.23 -1.68 -17.06
C THR A 102 1.73 -1.71 -15.61
N PRO A 103 2.20 -2.86 -15.10
CA PRO A 103 2.79 -2.96 -13.77
C PRO A 103 4.05 -2.13 -13.61
N PHE A 104 4.25 -1.56 -12.43
CA PHE A 104 5.47 -0.86 -12.01
C PHE A 104 5.72 -1.03 -10.51
N GLY A 105 6.79 -0.44 -9.99
CA GLY A 105 6.97 -0.31 -8.54
C GLY A 105 7.15 -1.64 -7.80
N GLU A 106 7.72 -2.65 -8.44
CA GLU A 106 7.87 -3.98 -7.86
C GLU A 106 8.64 -3.95 -6.53
N MET A 107 8.04 -4.55 -5.51
CA MET A 107 8.67 -4.74 -4.21
C MET A 107 8.62 -6.22 -3.84
N THR A 108 9.76 -6.76 -3.42
CA THR A 108 9.86 -8.11 -2.88
C THR A 108 10.55 -8.05 -1.52
N ALA A 109 9.81 -8.43 -0.49
CA ALA A 109 10.31 -8.62 0.87
C ALA A 109 10.09 -10.08 1.30
N ARG A 110 10.58 -10.41 2.50
CA ARG A 110 10.38 -11.73 3.11
C ARG A 110 8.90 -11.98 3.47
N GLU A 111 8.22 -10.93 3.94
CA GLU A 111 6.87 -11.01 4.51
C GLU A 111 5.77 -10.55 3.54
N SER A 112 6.14 -9.90 2.44
CA SER A 112 5.20 -9.44 1.43
C SER A 112 5.88 -9.31 0.06
N ALA A 113 5.07 -9.31 -0.99
CA ALA A 113 5.49 -8.91 -2.32
C ALA A 113 4.36 -8.14 -3.00
N SER A 114 4.70 -7.15 -3.82
CA SER A 114 3.72 -6.31 -4.50
C SER A 114 4.21 -5.74 -5.83
N PHE A 115 3.27 -5.26 -6.62
CA PHE A 115 3.50 -4.34 -7.73
C PHE A 115 2.34 -3.33 -7.78
N SER A 116 2.56 -2.20 -8.44
CA SER A 116 1.57 -1.15 -8.62
C SER A 116 1.07 -1.08 -10.06
N ILE A 117 -0.15 -0.59 -10.24
CA ILE A 117 -0.74 -0.18 -11.51
C ILE A 117 -1.40 1.20 -11.34
N HIS A 118 -1.71 1.85 -12.46
CA HIS A 118 -2.60 3.01 -12.44
C HIS A 118 -4.02 2.59 -12.81
N ASP A 119 -5.01 3.13 -12.11
CA ASP A 119 -6.40 3.06 -12.52
C ASP A 119 -6.70 4.03 -13.69
N PRO A 120 -7.94 4.08 -14.22
CA PRO A 120 -8.28 4.95 -15.34
C PRO A 120 -8.05 6.46 -15.11
N ASP A 121 -8.05 6.91 -13.85
CA ASP A 121 -7.88 8.31 -13.44
C ASP A 121 -6.44 8.61 -12.97
N GLY A 122 -5.55 7.62 -13.04
CA GLY A 122 -4.15 7.74 -12.65
C GLY A 122 -3.89 7.57 -11.16
N HIS A 123 -4.84 7.03 -10.38
CA HIS A 123 -4.58 6.64 -9.01
C HIS A 123 -3.67 5.41 -8.94
N GLU A 124 -2.67 5.44 -8.06
CA GLU A 124 -1.81 4.29 -7.82
C GLU A 124 -2.55 3.23 -7.00
N ILE A 125 -2.63 2.02 -7.56
CA ILE A 125 -3.20 0.83 -6.94
C ILE A 125 -2.09 -0.19 -6.73
N GLU A 126 -1.80 -0.53 -5.48
CA GLU A 126 -0.86 -1.58 -5.11
C GLU A 126 -1.61 -2.92 -5.02
N LEU A 127 -1.13 -3.93 -5.74
CA LEU A 127 -1.59 -5.31 -5.60
C LEU A 127 -0.51 -6.09 -4.86
N TYR A 128 -0.87 -6.67 -3.72
CA TYR A 128 0.10 -7.35 -2.86
C TYR A 128 -0.35 -8.73 -2.40
N VAL A 129 0.63 -9.51 -1.94
CA VAL A 129 0.42 -10.74 -1.21
C VAL A 129 1.06 -10.65 0.16
N ASP A 130 0.36 -11.12 1.18
CA ASP A 130 0.92 -11.32 2.52
C ASP A 130 1.53 -12.73 2.58
N LEU A 131 2.82 -12.82 2.87
CA LEU A 131 3.58 -14.06 2.92
C LEU A 131 3.89 -14.50 4.36
N ARG A 132 3.35 -13.80 5.36
CA ARG A 132 3.48 -14.21 6.76
C ARG A 132 2.74 -15.52 6.98
N ALA A 133 3.42 -16.46 7.63
CA ALA A 133 2.82 -17.73 7.99
C ALA A 133 1.79 -17.52 9.10
N GLY A 134 0.52 -17.78 8.79
CA GLY A 134 -0.60 -17.63 9.71
C GLY A 134 -1.38 -16.35 9.43
N GLY A 135 -2.68 -16.51 9.17
CA GLY A 135 -3.62 -15.40 9.06
C GLY A 135 -3.68 -14.55 10.33
N PRO A 136 -4.52 -13.49 10.36
CA PRO A 136 -4.61 -12.63 11.52
C PRO A 136 -4.87 -13.45 12.80
N PRO A 137 -4.29 -13.06 13.95
CA PRO A 137 -4.64 -13.70 15.21
C PRO A 137 -6.15 -13.64 15.40
N ALA A 138 -6.73 -14.78 15.77
CA ALA A 138 -8.15 -14.92 16.09
C ALA A 138 -8.57 -13.99 17.23
#